data_AF-A0A941PR53-F1
#
_entry.id   AF-A0A941PR53-F1
#
_cell.length_a   1.000
_cell.length_b   1.000
_cell.length_c   1.000
_cell.angle_alpha   90.00
_cell.angle_beta   90.00
_cell.angle_gamma   90.00
#
_symmetry.space_group_name_H-M   'P 1'
#
loop_
_entity.id
_entity.type
_entity.pdbx_description
1 polymer ?
#
loop_
_entity_poly.entity_id
_entity_poly.type
_entity_poly.pdbx_seq_one_letter_code
_entity_poly.pdbx_strand_id
1 'polypeptide(L)' 'MTPALICDAIRTPFGRYGGALASVRTDDLGAIPIQALMARNPK' A
#
# COMPACT_ATOMS: atom_id res chain seq x y z
N MET A 1 -27.89 6.88 -10.50
CA MET A 1 -26.61 6.94 -9.76
C MET A 1 -25.97 5.57 -9.81
N THR A 2 -24.74 5.45 -10.30
CA THR A 2 -24.00 4.17 -10.32
C THR A 2 -23.38 3.90 -8.96
N PRO A 3 -23.45 2.66 -8.44
CA PRO A 3 -22.82 2.31 -7.16
C PRO A 3 -21.30 2.34 -7.29
N ALA A 4 -20.62 2.95 -6.32
CA ALA A 4 -19.17 2.88 -6.17
C ALA A 4 -18.83 1.75 -5.19
N LEU A 5 -18.06 0.77 -5.65
CA LEU A 5 -17.68 -0.41 -4.88
C LEU A 5 -16.17 -0.41 -4.64
N ILE A 6 -15.74 -0.93 -3.49
CA ILE A 6 -14.33 -1.22 -3.21
C ILE A 6 -14.05 -2.63 -3.73
N CYS A 7 -13.23 -2.74 -4.77
CA CYS A 7 -12.93 -4.02 -5.42
C CYS A 7 -11.70 -4.72 -4.82
N ASP A 8 -10.74 -3.97 -4.27
CA ASP A 8 -9.49 -4.51 -3.73
C ASP A 8 -8.87 -3.54 -2.72
N ALA A 9 -8.08 -4.07 -1.79
CA ALA A 9 -7.32 -3.29 -0.80
C ALA A 9 -6.08 -4.06 -0.34
N ILE A 10 -4.95 -3.35 -0.18
CA ILE A 10 -3.72 -3.88 0.40
C ILE A 10 -3.02 -2.81 1.23
N ARG A 11 -2.08 -3.22 2.08
CA ARG A 11 -1.29 -2.33 2.92
C ARG A 11 0.10 -2.90 3.16
N THR A 12 0.99 -2.07 3.69
CA THR A 12 2.25 -2.52 4.29
C THR A 12 2.00 -3.19 5.64
N PRO A 13 2.96 -3.98 6.15
CA PRO A 13 3.00 -4.36 7.55
C PRO A 13 3.10 -3.13 8.46
N PHE A 14 2.74 -3.30 9.74
CA PHE A 14 2.93 -2.26 10.74
C PHE A 14 4.36 -2.32 11.29
N GLY A 15 5.09 -1.22 11.18
CA GLY A 15 6.42 -1.07 11.76
C GLY A 15 6.34 -0.71 13.25
N ARG A 16 7.22 -1.29 14.06
CA ARG A 16 7.47 -0.79 15.43
C ARG A 16 8.36 0.44 15.38
N TYR A 17 8.26 1.30 16.40
CA TYR A 17 9.20 2.40 16.58
C TYR A 17 10.64 1.87 16.64
N GLY A 18 11.55 2.46 15.84
CA GLY A 18 12.93 1.98 15.68
C GLY A 18 13.08 0.59 15.04
N GLY A 19 12.02 0.04 14.45
CA GLY A 19 11.99 -1.30 13.87
C GLY A 19 12.30 -1.35 12.38
N ALA A 20 11.85 -2.43 11.73
CA ALA A 20 12.21 -2.78 10.35
C ALA A 20 11.85 -1.73 9.27
N LEU A 21 10.90 -0.83 9.54
CA LEU A 21 10.50 0.23 8.60
C LEU A 21 11.07 1.61 8.97
N ALA A 22 11.86 1.72 10.04
CA ALA A 22 12.30 3.01 10.59
C ALA A 22 13.22 3.79 9.64
N SER A 23 13.95 3.08 8.77
CA SER A 23 14.84 3.69 7.78
C SER A 23 14.17 3.99 6.43
N VAL A 24 12.91 3.57 6.24
CA VAL A 24 12.19 3.79 4.99
C VAL A 24 11.56 5.17 5.02
N ARG A 25 11.84 6.00 4.01
CA ARG A 25 11.18 7.30 3.88
C ARG A 25 9.67 7.09 3.69
N THR A 26 8.87 7.93 4.34
CA THR A 26 7.40 7.79 4.34
C THR A 26 6.79 7.78 2.93
N ASP A 27 7.32 8.58 2.01
CA ASP A 27 6.82 8.63 0.62
C ASP A 27 7.09 7.31 -0.12
N ASP A 28 8.30 6.76 0.03
CA ASP A 28 8.67 5.46 -0.55
C ASP A 28 7.83 4.34 0.07
N LEU A 29 7.60 4.38 1.39
CA LEU A 29 6.73 3.44 2.09
C LEU A 29 5.29 3.50 1.56
N GLY A 30 4.78 4.70 1.27
CA GLY A 30 3.45 4.93 0.70
C GLY A 30 3.31 4.46 -0.75
N ALA A 31 4.39 4.45 -1.53
CA ALA A 31 4.39 3.96 -2.91
C ALA A 31 4.25 2.43 -3.01
N ILE A 32 4.77 1.67 -2.03
CA ILE A 32 4.75 0.20 -2.02
C ILE A 32 3.34 -0.40 -2.24
N PRO A 33 2.29 -0.05 -1.45
CA PRO A 33 0.97 -0.63 -1.63
C PRO A 33 0.31 -0.24 -2.96
N ILE A 34 0.63 0.94 -3.51
CA ILE A 34 0.12 1.37 -4.83
C ILE A 34 0.71 0.49 -5.92
N GLN A 35 2.04 0.29 -5.92
CA GLN A 35 2.72 -0.58 -6.88
C GLN A 35 2.21 -2.03 -6.78
N ALA A 36 2.02 -2.53 -5.55
CA ALA A 36 1.47 -3.87 -5.34
C ALA A 36 0.03 -4.01 -5.84
N LEU A 37 -0.83 -3.01 -5.64
CA LEU A 37 -2.20 -3.02 -6.20
C LEU A 37 -2.21 -3.02 -7.72
N MET A 38 -1.35 -2.20 -8.34
CA MET A 38 -1.21 -2.18 -9.80
C MET A 38 -0.75 -3.54 -10.34
N ALA A 39 0.21 -4.18 -9.68
CA ALA A 39 0.72 -5.50 -10.07
C ALA A 39 -0.32 -6.63 -9.89
N ARG A 40 -1.19 -6.54 -8.86
CA ARG A 40 -2.29 -7.50 -8.63
C ARG A 40 -3.46 -7.34 -9.59
N ASN A 41 -3.62 -6.14 -10.15
CA ASN A 41 -4.69 -5.81 -11.08
C ASN A 41 -4.10 -5.40 -12.44
N PRO A 42 -3.37 -6.31 -13.12
CA PRO A 42 -2.88 -6.04 -14.46
C PRO A 42 -4.08 -5.86 -15.39
N LYS A 43 -4.05 -4.79 -16.20
CA LYS A 43 -4.99 -4.60 -17.30
C LYS A 43 -4.44 -5.23 -18.57
#